data_AF-C0ESE9-F1
#
_entry.id   AF-C0ESE9-F1
#
_cell.length_a   1.000
_cell.length_b   1.000
_cell.length_c   1.000
_cell.angle_alpha   90.00
_cell.angle_beta   90.00
_cell.angle_gamma   90.00
#
_symmetry.space_group_name_H-M   'P 1'
#
loop_
_entity.id
_entity.type
_entity.pdbx_description
1 polymer ?
#
loop_
_entity_poly.entity_id
_entity_poly.type
_entity_poly.pdbx_seq_one_letter_code
_entity_poly.pdbx_strand_id
1 'polypeptide(L)' 'MSAREKDLKELLEYYEQNLCHKIFKYELNNKINIEVIFYIEGLCHLLGIQHVYDNDKRYQPLR' A
#
# COMPACT_ATOMS: atom_id res chain seq x y z
N MET A 1 4.26 5.71 -22.78
CA MET A 1 4.56 5.03 -21.51
C MET A 1 5.31 3.77 -21.83
N SER A 2 6.48 3.59 -21.23
CA SER A 2 7.30 2.38 -21.34
C SER A 2 6.55 1.20 -20.71
N ALA A 3 6.76 -0.04 -21.20
CA ALA A 3 6.09 -1.22 -20.65
C ALA A 3 6.27 -1.35 -19.12
N ARG A 4 7.46 -0.99 -18.60
CA ARG A 4 7.77 -1.01 -17.16
C ARG A 4 7.00 0.02 -16.32
N GLU A 5 6.59 1.13 -16.91
CA GLU A 5 5.79 2.16 -16.23
C GLU A 5 4.32 1.74 -16.10
N LYS A 6 3.83 0.92 -17.04
CA LYS A 6 2.50 0.31 -16.94
C LYS A 6 2.44 -0.66 -15.75
N ASP A 7 3.45 -1.51 -15.60
CA ASP A 7 3.49 -2.51 -14.54
C ASP A 7 3.45 -1.89 -13.13
N LEU A 8 4.22 -0.81 -12.89
CA LEU A 8 4.24 -0.16 -11.58
C LEU A 8 2.91 0.53 -11.26
N LYS A 9 2.29 1.17 -12.25
CA LYS A 9 1.00 1.84 -12.06
C LYS A 9 -0.11 0.81 -11.79
N GLU A 10 -0.14 -0.28 -12.53
CA GLU A 10 -1.10 -1.38 -12.31
C GLU A 10 -0.92 -2.03 -10.93
N LEU A 11 0.32 -2.18 -10.46
CA LEU A 11 0.61 -2.68 -9.13
C LEU A 11 0.07 -1.76 -8.03
N LEU A 12 0.28 -0.44 -8.16
CA LEU A 12 -0.24 0.55 -7.22
C LEU A 12 -1.76 0.58 -7.21
N GLU A 13 -2.39 0.57 -8.38
CA GLU A 13 -3.86 0.51 -8.51
C GLU A 13 -4.42 -0.78 -7.88
N TYR A 14 -3.78 -1.92 -8.12
CA TYR A 14 -4.17 -3.18 -7.50
C TYR A 14 -4.06 -3.12 -5.97
N TYR A 15 -2.95 -2.62 -5.44
CA TYR A 15 -2.71 -2.49 -4.00
C TYR A 15 -3.74 -1.56 -3.32
N GLU A 16 -4.01 -0.41 -3.92
CA GLU A 16 -5.02 0.54 -3.45
C GLU A 16 -6.42 -0.12 -3.40
N GLN A 17 -6.86 -0.67 -4.53
CA GLN A 17 -8.22 -1.22 -4.67
C GLN A 17 -8.44 -2.50 -3.86
N ASN A 18 -7.43 -3.36 -3.75
CA ASN A 18 -7.60 -4.70 -3.18
C ASN A 18 -7.19 -4.79 -1.71
N LEU A 19 -6.31 -3.91 -1.22
CA LEU A 19 -5.75 -4.01 0.13
C LEU A 19 -6.09 -2.80 1.02
N CYS A 20 -5.97 -1.56 0.53
CA CYS A 20 -6.04 -0.37 1.40
C CYS A 20 -7.41 -0.09 2.02
N HIS A 21 -8.49 -0.59 1.43
CA HIS A 21 -9.85 -0.40 1.92
C HIS A 21 -10.37 -1.60 2.72
N LYS A 22 -9.48 -2.50 3.16
CA LYS A 22 -9.83 -3.72 3.89
C LYS A 22 -9.07 -3.80 5.20
N ILE A 23 -9.73 -4.37 6.21
CA ILE A 23 -9.10 -4.75 7.48
C ILE A 23 -8.94 -6.26 7.46
N PHE A 24 -7.71 -6.74 7.48
CA PHE A 24 -7.41 -8.16 7.51
C PHE A 24 -7.28 -8.60 8.96
N LYS A 25 -8.17 -9.49 9.40
CA LYS A 25 -8.20 -9.99 10.77
C LYS A 25 -7.66 -11.41 10.81
N TYR A 26 -6.70 -11.65 11.68
CA TYR A 26 -6.09 -12.95 11.88
C TYR A 26 -6.19 -13.35 13.34
N GLU A 27 -6.65 -14.57 13.59
CA GLU A 27 -6.58 -15.20 14.91
C GLU A 27 -5.33 -16.06 14.94
N LEU A 28 -4.38 -15.70 15.82
CA LEU A 28 -3.21 -16.52 16.09
C LEU A 28 -3.52 -17.56 17.16
N ASN A 29 -2.72 -18.63 17.16
CA ASN A 29 -2.68 -19.60 18.25
C ASN A 29 -2.54 -18.84 19.59
N ASN A 30 -3.40 -19.17 20.56
CA ASN A 30 -3.59 -18.47 21.85
C ASN A 30 -4.60 -17.30 21.85
N LYS A 31 -5.57 -17.25 20.92
CA LYS A 31 -6.67 -16.27 20.90
C LYS A 31 -6.20 -14.81 20.78
N ILE A 32 -5.03 -14.60 20.20
CA ILE A 32 -4.53 -13.25 19.91
C ILE A 32 -5.12 -12.83 18.57
N ASN A 33 -5.87 -11.74 18.57
CA ASN A 33 -6.42 -11.14 17.36
C ASN A 33 -5.48 -10.06 16.84
N ILE A 34 -5.05 -10.18 15.59
CA ILE A 34 -4.25 -9.19 14.89
C ILE A 34 -5.11 -8.59 13.79
N GLU A 35 -5.10 -7.26 13.71
CA GLU A 35 -5.68 -6.51 12.61
C GLU A 35 -4.56 -5.89 11.78
N VAL A 36 -4.54 -6.19 10.49
CA VAL A 36 -3.60 -5.62 9.53
C VAL A 36 -4.36 -4.65 8.64
N ILE A 37 -3.87 -3.41 8.60
CA ILE A 37 -4.40 -2.33 7.78
C ILE A 37 -3.29 -1.92 6.82
N PHE A 38 -3.62 -1.88 5.54
CA PHE A 38 -2.72 -1.39 4.50
C PHE A 38 -3.04 0.06 4.20
N TYR A 39 -2.04 0.91 4.18
CA TYR A 39 -2.18 2.30 3.77
C TYR A 39 -1.56 2.50 2.40
N ILE A 40 -2.13 3.41 1.62
CA ILE A 40 -1.73 3.69 0.25
C ILE A 40 -0.27 4.16 0.17
N GLU A 41 0.23 4.89 1.19
CA GLU A 41 1.62 5.32 1.24
C GLU A 41 2.57 4.12 1.49
N GLY A 42 2.07 3.08 2.14
CA GLY A 42 2.85 1.92 2.58
C GLY A 42 3.57 1.20 1.44
N LEU A 43 2.93 1.04 0.28
CA LEU A 43 3.56 0.37 -0.86
C LEU A 43 4.73 1.17 -1.43
N CYS A 44 4.58 2.49 -1.56
CA CYS A 44 5.65 3.36 -2.04
C CYS A 44 6.86 3.35 -1.10
N HIS A 45 6.62 3.28 0.22
CA HIS A 45 7.67 3.13 1.22
C HIS A 45 8.36 1.76 1.14
N LEU A 46 7.61 0.67 1.00
CA LEU A 46 8.16 -0.68 0.85
C LEU A 46 9.05 -0.83 -0.38
N LEU A 47 8.67 -0.18 -1.48
CA LEU A 47 9.41 -0.19 -2.73
C LEU A 47 10.58 0.81 -2.76
N GLY A 48 10.71 1.69 -1.76
CA GLY A 48 11.77 2.72 -1.71
C GLY A 48 11.61 3.84 -2.73
N ILE A 49 10.38 4.04 -3.25
CA ILE A 49 10.06 5.02 -4.31
C ILE A 49 9.24 6.20 -3.82
N GLN A 50 9.12 6.40 -2.50
CA GLN A 50 8.34 7.48 -1.91
C GLN A 50 8.70 8.86 -2.49
N HIS A 51 9.99 9.10 -2.75
CA HIS A 51 10.50 10.35 -3.34
C HIS A 51 9.97 10.63 -4.75
N VAL A 52 9.54 9.60 -5.49
CA VAL A 52 8.92 9.75 -6.81
C VAL A 52 7.51 10.32 -6.68
N TYR A 53 6.84 10.04 -5.56
CA TYR A 53 5.46 10.43 -5.29
C TYR A 53 5.33 11.56 -4.26
N ASP A 54 6.41 12.23 -3.88
CA ASP A 54 6.41 13.34 -2.91
C ASP A 54 5.45 14.49 -3.30
N ASN A 55 5.16 14.67 -4.59
CA ASN A 55 4.22 15.68 -5.08
C ASN A 55 2.76 15.23 -5.05
N ASP A 56 2.47 13.94 -4.88
CA ASP A 56 1.13 13.39 -4.78
C ASP A 56 0.75 13.21 -3.30
N LYS A 57 -0.16 14.07 -2.84
CA LYS A 57 -0.64 14.08 -1.45
C LYS A 57 -1.21 12.75 -0.97
N ARG A 58 -1.63 11.88 -1.89
CA ARG A 58 -2.15 10.55 -1.53
C ARG A 58 -1.07 9.64 -0.97
N TYR A 59 0.18 9.82 -1.38
CA TYR A 59 1.31 8.96 -0.96
C TYR A 59 2.18 9.61 0.12
N GLN A 60 1.75 10.75 0.67
CA GLN A 60 2.44 11.40 1.77
C GLN A 60 1.97 10.81 3.09
N PRO A 61 2.87 10.41 4.00
CA PRO A 61 2.48 9.87 5.29
C PRO A 61 1.58 10.85 6.04
N LEU A 62 0.47 10.35 6.58
CA LEU A 62 -0.43 11.08 7.47
C LEU A 62 0.41 11.64 8.64
N ARG A 63 0.69 12.96 8.59
CA ARG A 63 1.36 13.71 9.64
C ARG A 63 0.38 14.18 10.70
#